data_AF-A0A8T5MP72-F1
#
_entry.id   AF-A0A8T5MP72-F1
#
_cell.length_a   1.000
_cell.length_b   1.000
_cell.length_c   1.000
_cell.angle_alpha   90.00
_cell.angle_beta   90.00
_cell.angle_gamma   90.00
#
_symmetry.space_group_name_H-M   'P 1'
#
loop_
_entity.id
_entity.type
_entity.pdbx_description
1 polymer ?
#
loop_
_entity_poly.entity_id
_entity_poly.type
_entity_poly.pdbx_seq_one_letter_code
_entity_poly.pdbx_strand_id
1 'polypeptide(L)' 'MEKEDLNSLKSLIDSLESNLSKMKDAMRNLDKTKFNNLKSESVEISKKIEGALGKDSSKNKK' A
#
# COMPACT_ATOMS: atom_id res chain seq x y z
N MET A 1 -18.79 -1.88 0.33
CA MET A 1 -17.70 -2.05 1.31
C MET A 1 -18.23 -2.24 2.74
N GLU A 2 -17.98 -3.39 3.36
CA GLU A 2 -18.36 -3.70 4.75
C GLU A 2 -17.37 -3.08 5.76
N LYS A 3 -17.72 -3.00 7.06
CA LYS A 3 -16.81 -2.44 8.10
C LYS A 3 -15.46 -3.17 8.17
N GLU A 4 -15.46 -4.48 7.91
CA GLU A 4 -14.25 -5.31 7.89
C GLU A 4 -13.33 -4.99 6.69
N ASP A 5 -13.92 -4.66 5.54
CA ASP A 5 -13.19 -4.22 4.35
C ASP A 5 -12.50 -2.86 4.59
N LEU A 6 -13.20 -1.92 5.25
CA LEU A 6 -12.64 -0.60 5.59
C LEU A 6 -11.48 -0.70 6.59
N ASN A 7 -11.59 -1.58 7.59
CA ASN A 7 -10.51 -1.83 8.55
C ASN A 7 -9.27 -2.45 7.87
N SER A 8 -9.50 -3.36 6.91
CA SER A 8 -8.44 -3.98 6.12
C SER A 8 -7.75 -2.96 5.22
N LEU A 9 -8.53 -2.10 4.54
CA LEU A 9 -8.01 -1.00 3.71
C LEU A 9 -7.19 -0.01 4.55
N LYS A 10 -7.68 0.36 5.74
CA LYS A 10 -6.95 1.20 6.68
C LYS A 10 -5.58 0.60 7.04
N SER A 11 -5.54 -0.69 7.34
CA SER A 11 -4.30 -1.39 7.69
C SER A 11 -3.28 -1.38 6.54
N LEU A 12 -3.76 -1.48 5.29
CA LEU A 12 -2.90 -1.36 4.10
C LEU A 12 -2.37 0.07 3.94
N ILE A 13 -3.20 1.08 4.16
CA ILE A 13 -2.79 2.49 4.10
C ILE A 13 -1.75 2.80 5.18
N ASP A 14 -1.99 2.38 6.43
CA ASP A 14 -1.05 2.56 7.53
C ASP A 14 0.31 1.89 7.22
N SER A 15 0.28 0.72 6.57
CA SER A 15 1.49 0.02 6.12
C SER A 15 2.24 0.80 5.03
N LEU A 16 1.51 1.38 4.07
CA LEU A 16 2.10 2.20 3.01
C LEU A 16 2.75 3.46 3.59
N GLU A 17 2.08 4.15 4.51
CA GLU A 17 2.62 5.34 5.18
C GLU A 17 3.91 5.02 5.94
N SER A 18 3.93 3.90 6.68
CA SER A 18 5.13 3.41 7.37
C SER A 18 6.29 3.18 6.40
N ASN A 19 6.02 2.54 5.25
CA ASN A 19 7.04 2.30 4.24
C ASN A 19 7.55 3.59 3.60
N LEU A 20 6.68 4.55 3.29
CA LEU A 20 7.08 5.87 2.78
C LEU A 20 7.95 6.63 3.79
N SER A 21 7.67 6.53 5.09
CA SER A 21 8.52 7.09 6.13
C SER A 21 9.92 6.46 6.11
N LYS A 22 10.00 5.12 6.06
CA LYS A 22 11.28 4.40 5.96
C LYS A 22 12.04 4.73 4.67
N MET A 23 11.34 4.98 3.56
CA MET A 23 11.95 5.42 2.30
C MET A 23 12.56 6.80 2.42
N LYS A 24 11.90 7.74 3.11
CA LYS A 24 12.46 9.07 3.40
C LYS A 24 13.75 8.94 4.21
N ASP A 25 13.78 8.06 5.20
CA ASP A 25 15.00 7.82 5.99
C ASP A 25 16.09 7.11 5.18
N ALA A 26 15.75 6.17 4.29
CA ALA A 26 16.72 5.57 3.38
C ALA A 26 17.33 6.61 2.43
N MET A 27 16.52 7.55 1.91
CA MET A 27 17.00 8.65 1.07
C MET A 27 17.93 9.60 1.85
N ARG A 28 17.58 9.95 3.09
CA ARG A 28 18.44 10.78 3.97
C ARG A 28 19.81 10.13 4.22
N ASN A 29 19.85 8.81 4.32
CA ASN A 29 21.07 8.04 4.55
C ASN A 29 21.77 7.59 3.25
N LEU A 30 21.27 7.99 2.07
CA LEU A 30 21.77 7.54 0.76
C LEU A 30 21.82 6.01 0.58
N ASP A 31 20.96 5.28 1.30
CA ASP A 31 20.89 3.81 1.25
C ASP A 31 20.01 3.35 0.09
N LYS A 32 20.63 3.20 -1.08
CA LYS A 32 19.95 2.80 -2.32
C LYS A 32 19.34 1.39 -2.25
N THR A 33 19.99 0.46 -1.56
CA THR A 33 19.51 -0.92 -1.43
C THR A 33 18.23 -0.96 -0.62
N LYS A 34 18.23 -0.31 0.55
CA LYS A 34 17.04 -0.21 1.41
C LYS A 34 15.92 0.55 0.72
N PHE A 35 16.23 1.64 0.02
CA PHE A 35 15.24 2.38 -0.77
C PHE A 35 14.57 1.50 -1.83
N ASN A 36 15.35 0.73 -2.60
CA ASN A 36 14.81 -0.14 -3.65
C ASN A 36 13.92 -1.26 -3.09
N ASN A 37 14.30 -1.84 -1.95
CA ASN A 37 13.48 -2.87 -1.30
C ASN A 37 12.14 -2.27 -0.83
N LEU A 38 12.18 -1.14 -0.13
CA LEU A 38 10.98 -0.44 0.34
C LEU A 38 10.09 0.06 -0.81
N LYS A 39 10.69 0.46 -1.94
CA LYS A 39 9.95 0.82 -3.15
C LYS A 39 9.16 -0.37 -3.68
N SER A 40 9.77 -1.54 -3.80
CA SER A 40 9.10 -2.76 -4.27
C SER A 40 7.94 -3.15 -3.36
N GLU A 41 8.15 -3.14 -2.03
CA GLU A 41 7.09 -3.40 -1.05
C GLU A 41 5.95 -2.38 -1.15
N SER A 42 6.26 -1.09 -1.32
CA SER A 42 5.25 -0.03 -1.47
C SER A 42 4.39 -0.25 -2.72
N VAL A 43 4.99 -0.70 -3.82
CA VAL A 43 4.25 -1.05 -5.05
C VAL A 43 3.29 -2.22 -4.81
N GLU A 44 3.71 -3.25 -4.08
CA GLU A 44 2.83 -4.38 -3.75
C GLU A 44 1.66 -3.96 -2.85
N ILE A 45 1.90 -3.09 -1.86
CA ILE A 45 0.85 -2.55 -1.00
C ILE A 45 -0.14 -1.72 -1.82
N SER A 46 0.34 -0.85 -2.72
CA SER A 46 -0.53 -0.06 -3.61
C SER A 46 -1.41 -0.95 -4.49
N LYS A 47 -0.88 -2.04 -5.05
CA LYS A 47 -1.69 -3.02 -5.81
C LYS A 47 -2.78 -3.68 -4.96
N LYS A 48 -2.51 -3.95 -3.68
CA LYS A 48 -3.51 -4.50 -2.75
C LYS A 48 -4.61 -3.49 -2.44
N ILE A 49 -4.25 -2.21 -2.27
CA ILE A 49 -5.19 -1.10 -2.09
C ILE A 49 -6.08 -0.95 -3.33
N GLU A 50 -5.47 -0.89 -4.52
CA GLU A 50 -6.21 -0.84 -5.80
C GLU A 50 -7.15 -2.05 -5.95
N GLY A 51 -6.69 -3.25 -5.63
CA GLY A 51 -7.51 -4.46 -5.66
C GLY A 51 -8.67 -4.44 -4.65
N ALA A 52 -8.48 -3.85 -3.47
CA ALA A 52 -9.55 -3.69 -2.48
C ALA A 52 -10.60 -2.66 -2.95
N LEU A 53 -10.16 -1.54 -3.52
CA LEU A 53 -11.04 -0.49 -4.04
C LEU A 53 -11.76 -0.90 -5.33
N GLY A 54 -11.10 -1.65 -6.22
CA GLY A 54 -11.63 -2.12 -7.50
C GLY A 54 -12.61 -3.30 -7.40
N LYS A 55 -12.70 -3.97 -6.25
CA LYS A 55 -13.65 -5.08 -6.04
C LYS A 55 -15.12 -4.62 -5.94
N ASP A 56 -15.38 -3.34 -5.65
CA ASP A 56 -16.75 -2.80 -5.61
C ASP A 56 -17.32 -2.52 -7.04
N SER A 57 -16.48 -2.30 -8.06
CA SER A 57 -16.94 -1.95 -9.43
C SER A 57 -17.27 -3.14 -10.34
N SER A 58 -16.95 -4.38 -9.93
CA SER A 58 -17.19 -5.59 -10.74
C SER A 58 -18.47 -6.36 -10.38
N LYS A 59 -19.21 -5.96 -9.33
CA LYS A 59 -20.45 -6.65 -8.91
C LYS A 59 -21.72 -6.23 -9.66
N ASN A 60 -21.65 -5.26 -10.59
CA ASN A 60 -22.85 -4.70 -11.26
C ASN A 60 -22.99 -5.02 -12.76
N LYS A 61 -22.40 -6.13 -13.23
CA LYS A 61 -22.72 -6.72 -14.54
C LYS A 61 -23.39 -8.09 -14.33
N LYS A 62 -24.66 -8.08 -13.96
CA LYS A 62 -25.59 -9.19 -14.22
C LYS A 62 -26.79 -8.63 -14.94
#